data_AF-A0A327ZMC2-F1
#
_entry.id   AF-A0A327ZMC2-F1
#
_cell.length_a   1.000
_cell.length_b   1.000
_cell.length_c   1.000
_cell.angle_alpha   90.00
_cell.angle_beta   90.00
_cell.angle_gamma   90.00
#
_symmetry.space_group_name_H-M   'P 1'
#
loop_
_entity.id
_entity.type
_entity.pdbx_description
1 polymer ?
#
loop_
_entity_poly.entity_id
_entity_poly.type
_entity_poly.pdbx_seq_one_letter_code
_entity_poly.pdbx_strand_id
1 'polypeptide(L)'
;MRFLRLGLRKRRVQHDPALQRQLMQDVQQRFGTHLTTRYADQAAEIRGLLDGDDGVLVAGEILREFAEGAHSSVVVQAADLGLVADRTNYRTLWKTAGKRLRSPLFGQPLHPYIQVSAAVTAVGAQARQTVRVTDPEPVLAHVFELLDLTVAGWQYGRVLVDVHGAELAAGLITTATVLRNEMGDPPPLPPPVREQMRSNASVDVLDPAISRFVGQWNPGKQMRESLLA
;
A
#
# COMPACT_ATOMS: atom_id res chain seq x y z
N MET A 1 -47.30 -3.27 27.90
CA MET A 1 -46.63 -3.01 26.60
C MET A 1 -45.14 -2.84 26.85
N ARG A 2 -44.31 -3.54 26.09
CA ARG A 2 -42.89 -3.79 26.39
C ARG A 2 -42.07 -3.23 25.23
N PHE A 3 -41.41 -2.09 25.40
CA PHE A 3 -40.38 -1.61 24.49
C PHE A 3 -39.18 -1.10 25.30
N LEU A 4 -38.28 -2.03 25.60
CA LEU A 4 -36.91 -1.74 26.02
C LEU A 4 -36.15 -1.22 24.81
N ARG A 5 -36.05 0.10 24.65
CA ARG A 5 -35.00 0.72 23.85
C ARG A 5 -33.69 0.58 24.63
N LEU A 6 -33.04 -0.57 24.49
CA LEU A 6 -31.64 -0.72 24.86
C LEU A 6 -30.84 0.22 23.95
N GLY A 7 -30.37 1.32 24.53
CA GLY A 7 -29.37 2.17 23.91
C GLY A 7 -28.13 1.34 23.65
N LEU A 8 -27.88 1.03 22.38
CA LEU A 8 -26.58 0.61 21.87
C LEU A 8 -25.60 1.74 22.15
N ARG A 9 -24.98 1.74 23.34
CA ARG A 9 -23.70 2.40 23.57
C ARG A 9 -22.78 1.84 22.51
N LYS A 10 -22.55 2.58 21.43
CA LYS A 10 -21.36 2.44 20.59
C LYS A 10 -20.19 2.34 21.58
N ARG A 11 -19.63 1.14 21.71
CA ARG A 11 -18.43 0.88 22.50
C ARG A 11 -17.42 1.89 21.96
N ARG A 12 -17.11 2.93 22.74
CA ARG A 12 -16.09 3.91 22.35
C ARG A 12 -14.85 3.08 22.11
N VAL A 13 -14.37 3.10 20.86
CA VAL A 13 -13.09 2.51 20.52
C VAL A 13 -12.08 3.23 21.40
N GLN A 14 -11.47 2.47 22.30
CA GLN A 14 -10.53 3.02 23.26
C GLN A 14 -9.16 2.97 22.60
N HIS A 15 -8.88 4.02 21.83
CA HIS A 15 -7.57 4.23 21.23
C HIS A 15 -6.55 4.49 22.32
N ASP A 16 -5.41 3.78 22.29
CA ASP A 16 -4.29 4.01 23.20
C ASP A 16 -3.09 4.57 22.41
N PRO A 17 -2.88 5.90 22.41
CA PRO A 17 -1.75 6.52 21.72
C PRO A 17 -0.38 6.10 22.26
N ALA A 18 -0.29 5.57 23.49
CA ALA A 18 0.97 5.03 24.01
C ALA A 18 1.25 3.67 23.37
N LEU A 19 0.25 2.80 23.30
CA LEU A 19 0.34 1.51 22.63
C LEU A 19 0.65 1.66 21.14
N GLN A 20 -0.02 2.59 20.44
CA GLN A 20 0.23 2.84 19.01
C GLN A 20 1.68 3.27 18.75
N ARG A 21 2.23 4.17 19.58
CA ARG A 21 3.63 4.60 19.48
C ARG A 21 4.59 3.45 19.78
N GLN A 22 4.29 2.64 20.78
CA GLN A 22 5.10 1.47 21.10
C GLN A 22 5.09 0.46 19.94
N LEU A 23 3.92 0.16 19.37
CA LEU A 23 3.79 -0.74 18.21
C LEU A 23 4.56 -0.22 17.00
N MET A 24 4.47 1.08 16.68
CA MET A 24 5.25 1.68 15.60
C MET A 24 6.76 1.56 15.86
N GLN A 25 7.21 1.85 17.07
CA GLN A 25 8.62 1.71 17.46
C GLN A 25 9.09 0.25 17.35
N ASP A 26 8.28 -0.70 17.81
CA ASP A 26 8.57 -2.13 17.71
C ASP A 26 8.72 -2.55 16.25
N VAL A 27 7.81 -2.11 15.37
CA VAL A 27 7.87 -2.39 13.92
C VAL A 27 9.13 -1.81 13.28
N GLN A 28 9.51 -0.59 13.65
CA GLN A 28 10.68 0.09 13.10
C GLN A 28 12.01 -0.49 13.61
N GLN A 29 12.08 -0.91 14.87
CA GLN A 29 13.32 -1.36 15.51
C GLN A 29 13.57 -2.85 15.34
N ARG A 30 12.53 -3.68 15.37
CA ARG A 30 12.66 -5.14 15.37
C ARG A 30 12.71 -5.76 13.98
N PHE A 31 12.31 -5.04 12.93
CA PHE A 31 12.19 -5.58 11.58
C PHE A 31 12.93 -4.73 10.57
N GLY A 32 13.36 -5.35 9.48
CA GLY A 32 14.02 -4.66 8.38
C GLY A 32 15.11 -5.48 7.71
N THR A 33 15.86 -4.84 6.83
CA THR A 33 16.92 -5.45 6.03
C THR A 33 18.17 -5.83 6.81
N HIS A 34 18.27 -5.40 8.08
CA HIS A 34 19.34 -5.78 8.99
C HIS A 34 19.19 -7.22 9.53
N LEU A 35 18.01 -7.82 9.37
CA LEU A 35 17.76 -9.22 9.73
C LEU A 35 18.02 -10.17 8.56
N THR A 36 18.42 -11.40 8.88
CA THR A 36 18.61 -12.50 7.90
C THR A 36 17.33 -13.27 7.60
N THR A 37 16.27 -13.04 8.38
CA THR A 37 14.95 -13.64 8.21
C THR A 37 14.32 -13.21 6.88
N ARG A 38 13.59 -14.12 6.22
CA ARG A 38 12.95 -13.83 4.92
C ARG A 38 11.91 -12.71 5.06
N TYR A 39 11.75 -11.90 4.01
CA TYR A 39 10.81 -10.77 4.03
C TYR A 39 9.37 -11.20 4.33
N ALA A 40 8.92 -12.32 3.76
CA ALA A 40 7.59 -12.85 4.01
C ALA A 40 7.36 -13.23 5.49
N ASP A 41 8.36 -13.82 6.14
CA ASP A 41 8.27 -14.22 7.54
C ASP A 41 8.22 -12.97 8.45
N GLN A 42 9.06 -11.96 8.18
CA GLN A 42 9.01 -10.67 8.89
C GLN A 42 7.66 -9.97 8.70
N ALA A 43 7.14 -9.94 7.47
CA ALA A 43 5.84 -9.32 7.17
C ALA A 43 4.68 -10.03 7.89
N ALA A 44 4.72 -11.37 7.97
CA ALA A 44 3.73 -12.15 8.70
C ALA A 44 3.75 -11.88 10.21
N GLU A 45 4.95 -11.75 10.80
CA GLU A 45 5.09 -11.40 12.22
C GLU A 45 4.55 -9.99 12.50
N ILE A 46 4.92 -9.00 11.67
CA ILE A 46 4.40 -7.63 11.79
C ILE A 46 2.88 -7.61 11.65
N ARG A 47 2.32 -8.37 10.69
CA ARG A 47 0.86 -8.46 10.53
C ARG A 47 0.20 -8.92 11.83
N GLY A 48 0.77 -9.90 12.53
CA GLY A 48 0.25 -10.37 13.82
C GLY A 48 0.33 -9.31 14.93
N LEU A 49 1.34 -8.44 14.90
CA LEU A 49 1.43 -7.29 15.81
C LEU A 49 0.38 -6.20 15.52
N LEU A 50 -0.10 -6.12 14.27
CA LEU A 50 -1.08 -5.13 13.81
C LEU A 50 -2.54 -5.60 13.89
N ASP A 51 -2.81 -6.70 14.61
CA ASP A 51 -4.17 -7.16 14.86
C ASP A 51 -4.90 -6.25 15.88
N GLY A 52 -6.17 -5.93 15.63
CA GLY A 52 -7.01 -5.10 16.51
C GLY A 52 -7.02 -3.61 16.17
N ASP A 53 -7.80 -2.85 16.94
CA ASP A 53 -8.13 -1.44 16.64
C ASP A 53 -6.90 -0.52 16.60
N ASP A 54 -5.98 -0.64 17.56
CA ASP A 54 -4.72 0.12 17.58
C ASP A 54 -3.74 -0.37 16.51
N GLY A 55 -3.71 -1.67 16.23
CA GLY A 55 -2.89 -2.25 15.18
C GLY A 55 -3.29 -1.75 13.78
N VAL A 56 -4.59 -1.63 13.51
CA VAL A 56 -5.12 -1.05 12.27
C VAL A 56 -4.75 0.43 12.13
N LEU A 57 -4.79 1.20 13.22
CA LEU A 57 -4.34 2.59 13.20
C LEU A 57 -2.86 2.72 12.86
N VAL A 58 -2.01 1.88 13.48
CA VAL A 58 -0.58 1.83 13.17
C VAL A 58 -0.34 1.36 11.73
N ALA A 59 -1.12 0.40 11.22
CA ALA A 59 -1.04 -0.02 9.83
C ALA A 59 -1.37 1.13 8.87
N GLY A 60 -2.43 1.89 9.14
CA GLY A 60 -2.76 3.10 8.37
C GLY A 60 -1.64 4.14 8.42
N GLU A 61 -1.03 4.33 9.59
CA GLU A 61 0.10 5.25 9.78
C GLU A 61 1.35 4.81 9.01
N ILE A 62 1.68 3.51 8.96
CA ILE A 62 2.77 2.97 8.15
C ILE A 62 2.55 3.29 6.67
N LEU A 63 1.32 3.11 6.15
CA LEU A 63 1.00 3.42 4.76
C LEU A 63 1.14 4.91 4.47
N ARG A 64 0.68 5.76 5.40
CA ARG A 64 0.82 7.22 5.31
C ARG A 64 2.29 7.63 5.30
N GLU A 65 3.07 7.23 6.31
CA GLU A 65 4.50 7.58 6.42
C GLU A 65 5.28 7.14 5.18
N PHE A 66 5.01 5.94 4.68
CA PHE A 66 5.69 5.42 3.49
C PHE A 66 5.28 6.19 2.22
N ALA A 67 3.99 6.53 2.06
CA ALA A 67 3.51 7.33 0.93
C ALA A 67 4.09 8.75 0.95
N GLU A 68 4.14 9.41 2.11
CA GLU A 68 4.75 10.74 2.28
C GLU A 68 6.26 10.72 1.97
N GLY A 69 6.97 9.70 2.46
CA GLY A 69 8.40 9.52 2.19
C GLY A 69 8.68 9.27 0.71
N ALA A 70 7.85 8.43 0.06
CA ALA A 70 7.95 8.17 -1.36
C ALA A 70 7.65 9.43 -2.18
N HIS A 71 6.58 10.18 -1.86
CA HIS A 71 6.27 11.44 -2.50
C HIS A 71 7.41 12.45 -2.37
N SER A 72 7.96 12.62 -1.17
CA SER A 72 9.08 13.53 -0.90
C SER A 72 10.31 13.16 -1.73
N SER A 73 10.61 11.86 -1.86
CA SER A 73 11.68 11.37 -2.73
C SER A 73 11.43 11.70 -4.21
N VAL A 74 10.19 11.56 -4.68
CA VAL A 74 9.81 11.90 -6.06
C VAL A 74 9.94 13.41 -6.30
N VAL A 75 9.53 14.25 -5.36
CA VAL A 75 9.64 15.72 -5.48
C VAL A 75 11.09 16.15 -5.65
N VAL A 76 12.00 15.65 -4.82
CA VAL A 76 13.44 15.96 -4.92
C VAL A 76 13.99 15.51 -6.28
N GLN A 77 13.71 14.27 -6.67
CA GLN A 77 14.18 13.74 -7.96
C GLN A 77 13.58 14.51 -9.16
N ALA A 78 12.32 14.92 -9.11
CA ALA A 78 11.70 15.69 -10.19
C ALA A 78 12.36 17.07 -10.32
N ALA A 79 12.60 17.75 -9.20
CA ALA A 79 13.25 19.05 -9.17
C ALA A 79 14.66 19.00 -9.78
N ASP A 80 15.46 17.97 -9.47
CA ASP A 80 16.79 17.75 -10.04
C ASP A 80 16.79 17.58 -11.56
N LEU A 81 15.64 17.19 -12.13
CA LEU A 81 15.44 17.01 -13.57
C LEU A 81 14.76 18.21 -14.25
N GLY A 82 14.43 19.27 -13.50
CA GLY A 82 13.65 20.41 -13.97
C GLY A 82 12.18 20.10 -14.23
N LEU A 83 11.63 19.13 -13.51
CA LEU A 83 10.24 18.65 -13.63
C LEU A 83 9.46 18.91 -12.35
N VAL A 84 8.13 18.84 -12.43
CA VAL A 84 7.23 18.98 -11.28
C VAL A 84 6.52 17.65 -11.01
N ALA A 85 6.50 17.24 -9.75
CA ALA A 85 5.75 16.07 -9.32
C ALA A 85 4.29 16.44 -9.02
N ASP A 86 3.36 15.69 -9.62
CA ASP A 86 1.93 15.75 -9.30
C ASP A 86 1.57 14.52 -8.47
N ARG A 87 1.22 14.74 -7.21
CA ARG A 87 0.85 13.67 -6.27
C ARG A 87 -0.41 12.90 -6.70
N THR A 88 -1.29 13.54 -7.46
CA THR A 88 -2.52 12.92 -7.94
C THR A 88 -2.30 12.03 -9.16
N ASN A 89 -1.15 12.16 -9.82
CA ASN A 89 -0.83 11.43 -11.05
C ASN A 89 0.69 11.38 -11.32
N TYR A 90 1.38 10.40 -10.74
CA TYR A 90 2.82 10.21 -10.95
C TYR A 90 3.14 9.73 -12.37
N ARG A 91 2.18 9.14 -13.09
CA ARG A 91 2.41 8.55 -14.42
C ARG A 91 2.89 9.57 -15.43
N THR A 92 2.40 10.80 -15.38
CA THR A 92 2.85 11.88 -16.27
C THR A 92 4.34 12.15 -16.08
N LEU A 93 4.77 12.29 -14.83
CA LEU A 93 6.17 12.48 -14.48
C LEU A 93 7.02 11.28 -14.94
N TRP A 94 6.57 10.06 -14.66
CA TRP A 94 7.25 8.82 -15.05
C TRP A 94 7.39 8.66 -16.57
N LYS A 95 6.37 9.02 -17.35
CA LYS A 95 6.44 9.00 -18.83
C LYS A 95 7.50 9.96 -19.36
N THR A 96 7.64 11.14 -18.75
CA THR A 96 8.59 12.16 -19.17
C THR A 96 10.02 11.83 -18.73
N ALA A 97 10.21 11.42 -17.47
CA ALA A 97 11.54 11.19 -16.94
C ALA A 97 12.06 9.76 -17.22
N GLY A 98 11.17 8.77 -17.30
CA GLY A 98 11.47 7.36 -17.50
C GLY A 98 12.53 6.84 -16.54
N LYS A 99 13.56 6.19 -17.09
CA LYS A 99 14.72 5.65 -16.35
C LYS A 99 15.57 6.68 -15.59
N ARG A 100 15.33 7.99 -15.76
CA ARG A 100 16.03 9.04 -14.99
C ARG A 100 15.49 9.15 -13.56
N LEU A 101 14.29 8.65 -13.31
CA LEU A 101 13.75 8.48 -11.95
C LEU A 101 14.13 7.12 -11.40
N ARG A 102 14.59 7.10 -10.15
CA ARG A 102 14.78 5.89 -9.37
C ARG A 102 13.49 5.56 -8.64
N SER A 103 13.25 4.27 -8.39
CA SER A 103 12.11 3.84 -7.58
C SER A 103 12.14 4.53 -6.21
N PRO A 104 11.09 5.27 -5.82
CA PRO A 104 11.05 5.94 -4.51
C PRO A 104 10.78 4.96 -3.36
N LEU A 105 10.48 3.69 -3.66
CA LEU A 105 10.05 2.69 -2.69
C LEU A 105 11.19 2.14 -1.82
N PHE A 106 12.44 2.16 -2.31
CA PHE A 106 13.58 1.50 -1.65
C PHE A 106 14.54 2.47 -0.93
N GLY A 107 14.18 3.75 -0.83
CA GLY A 107 14.97 4.77 -0.12
C GLY A 107 14.37 5.18 1.22
N GLN A 108 13.34 4.49 1.70
CA GLN A 108 12.56 4.87 2.88
C GLN A 108 13.00 4.08 4.12
N PRO A 109 12.78 4.61 5.34
CA PRO A 109 13.03 3.86 6.58
C PRO A 109 12.21 2.57 6.69
N LEU A 110 10.97 2.59 6.18
CA LEU A 110 10.09 1.42 6.12
C LEU A 110 10.33 0.68 4.80
N HIS A 111 10.47 -0.65 4.86
CA HIS A 111 10.76 -1.46 3.68
C HIS A 111 9.46 -1.89 2.97
N PRO A 112 9.36 -1.77 1.63
CA PRO A 112 8.12 -2.05 0.89
C PRO A 112 7.65 -3.50 1.04
N TYR A 113 8.58 -4.45 1.10
CA TYR A 113 8.25 -5.88 1.16
C TYR A 113 8.09 -6.42 2.58
N ILE A 114 8.35 -5.61 3.60
CA ILE A 114 8.28 -6.04 5.01
C ILE A 114 7.16 -5.25 5.68
N GLN A 115 7.44 -4.01 6.12
CA GLN A 115 6.48 -3.20 6.88
C GLN A 115 5.27 -2.80 6.04
N VAL A 116 5.48 -2.37 4.80
CA VAL A 116 4.37 -1.89 3.95
C VAL A 116 3.48 -3.07 3.54
N SER A 117 4.05 -4.18 3.07
CA SER A 117 3.28 -5.39 2.74
C SER A 117 2.47 -5.90 3.94
N ALA A 118 3.05 -5.89 5.15
CA ALA A 118 2.35 -6.26 6.38
C ALA A 118 1.19 -5.30 6.70
N ALA A 119 1.42 -3.99 6.59
CA ALA A 119 0.40 -2.97 6.85
C ALA A 119 -0.76 -3.04 5.84
N VAL A 120 -0.46 -3.19 4.55
CA VAL A 120 -1.46 -3.42 3.49
C VAL A 120 -2.31 -4.63 3.85
N THR A 121 -1.67 -5.75 4.21
CA THR A 121 -2.37 -6.99 4.57
C THR A 121 -3.22 -6.83 5.82
N ALA A 122 -2.71 -6.14 6.87
CA ALA A 122 -3.45 -5.90 8.10
C ALA A 122 -4.70 -5.05 7.87
N VAL A 123 -4.58 -3.99 7.07
CA VAL A 123 -5.70 -3.12 6.67
C VAL A 123 -6.74 -3.91 5.87
N GLY A 124 -6.32 -4.67 4.86
CA GLY A 124 -7.23 -5.45 4.02
C GLY A 124 -7.94 -6.57 4.79
N ALA A 125 -7.21 -7.33 5.61
CA ALA A 125 -7.78 -8.40 6.43
C ALA A 125 -8.78 -7.87 7.47
N GLN A 126 -8.62 -6.61 7.88
CA GLN A 126 -9.47 -5.93 8.86
C GLN A 126 -10.25 -4.77 8.22
N ALA A 127 -10.66 -4.88 6.95
CA ALA A 127 -11.26 -3.76 6.20
C ALA A 127 -12.48 -3.13 6.89
N ARG A 128 -13.44 -3.95 7.34
CA ARG A 128 -14.62 -3.50 8.09
C ARG A 128 -14.24 -2.74 9.37
N GLN A 129 -13.22 -3.25 10.05
CA GLN A 129 -12.69 -2.66 11.28
C GLN A 129 -11.98 -1.33 10.96
N THR A 130 -11.21 -1.28 9.87
CA THR A 130 -10.53 -0.08 9.37
C THR A 130 -11.52 1.04 9.10
N VAL A 131 -12.60 0.78 8.36
CA VAL A 131 -13.66 1.77 8.10
C VAL A 131 -14.34 2.23 9.39
N ARG A 132 -14.38 1.39 10.43
CA ARG A 132 -14.99 1.73 11.72
C ARG A 132 -14.13 2.66 12.58
N VAL A 133 -12.80 2.52 12.52
CA VAL A 133 -11.87 3.14 13.50
C VAL A 133 -10.93 4.16 12.93
N THR A 134 -10.89 4.29 11.61
CA THR A 134 -10.07 5.27 10.89
C THR A 134 -10.96 6.14 10.02
N ASP A 135 -10.39 7.21 9.48
CA ASP A 135 -10.93 7.82 8.26
C ASP A 135 -10.47 6.94 7.07
N PRO A 136 -11.38 6.21 6.39
CA PRO A 136 -10.99 5.26 5.35
C PRO A 136 -10.54 5.92 4.06
N GLU A 137 -10.93 7.17 3.78
CA GLU A 137 -10.60 7.84 2.52
C GLU A 137 -9.09 8.13 2.39
N PRO A 138 -8.40 8.71 3.38
CA PRO A 138 -6.94 8.85 3.36
C PRO A 138 -6.20 7.51 3.23
N VAL A 139 -6.64 6.48 3.95
CA VAL A 139 -6.01 5.14 3.88
C VAL A 139 -6.12 4.58 2.47
N LEU A 140 -7.32 4.64 1.86
CA LEU A 140 -7.54 4.21 0.49
C LEU A 140 -6.72 5.02 -0.52
N ALA A 141 -6.60 6.34 -0.31
CA ALA A 141 -5.78 7.21 -1.15
C ALA A 141 -4.30 6.79 -1.12
N HIS A 142 -3.74 6.50 0.06
CA HIS A 142 -2.37 6.00 0.18
C HIS A 142 -2.18 4.61 -0.45
N VAL A 143 -3.15 3.70 -0.32
CA VAL A 143 -3.11 2.40 -1.01
C VAL A 143 -3.04 2.59 -2.53
N PHE A 144 -3.84 3.48 -3.11
CA PHE A 144 -3.79 3.76 -4.54
C PHE A 144 -2.53 4.51 -4.98
N GLU A 145 -2.03 5.44 -4.17
CA GLU A 145 -0.77 6.15 -4.41
C GLU A 145 0.42 5.19 -4.47
N LEU A 146 0.53 4.27 -3.51
CA LEU A 146 1.58 3.25 -3.50
C LEU A 146 1.46 2.27 -4.68
N LEU A 147 0.24 1.92 -5.06
CA LEU A 147 -0.01 1.07 -6.22
C LEU A 147 0.42 1.76 -7.52
N ASP A 148 0.10 3.05 -7.70
CA ASP A 148 0.53 3.81 -8.88
C ASP A 148 2.05 3.94 -8.94
N LEU A 149 2.70 4.33 -7.84
CA LEU A 149 4.16 4.44 -7.77
C LEU A 149 4.86 3.12 -8.11
N THR A 150 4.33 2.01 -7.62
CA THR A 150 4.85 0.66 -7.91
C THR A 150 4.74 0.34 -9.39
N VAL A 151 3.54 0.43 -9.96
CA VAL A 151 3.29 0.00 -11.34
C VAL A 151 3.88 0.96 -12.37
N ALA A 152 3.86 2.27 -12.10
CA ALA A 152 4.48 3.28 -12.98
C ALA A 152 6.01 3.12 -13.03
N GLY A 153 6.65 2.79 -11.91
CA GLY A 153 8.08 2.48 -11.85
C GLY A 153 8.46 1.29 -12.74
N TRP A 154 7.63 0.24 -12.77
CA TRP A 154 7.85 -0.90 -13.66
C TRP A 154 7.69 -0.53 -15.12
N GLN A 155 6.60 0.17 -15.45
CA GLN A 155 6.24 0.46 -16.83
C GLN A 155 7.19 1.48 -17.49
N TYR A 156 7.61 2.51 -16.77
CA TYR A 156 8.34 3.64 -17.33
C TYR A 156 9.76 3.77 -16.78
N GLY A 157 9.97 3.37 -15.52
CA GLY A 157 11.28 3.41 -14.86
C GLY A 157 12.19 2.23 -15.18
N ARG A 158 11.68 1.19 -15.87
CA ARG A 158 12.37 -0.11 -16.06
C ARG A 158 12.81 -0.75 -14.75
N VAL A 159 12.05 -0.52 -13.68
CA VAL A 159 12.24 -1.22 -12.42
C VAL A 159 11.86 -2.68 -12.64
N LEU A 160 12.79 -3.59 -12.35
CA LEU A 160 12.56 -5.02 -12.50
C LEU A 160 11.45 -5.46 -11.53
N VAL A 161 10.54 -6.28 -12.03
CA VAL A 161 9.46 -6.85 -11.21
C VAL A 161 9.96 -8.16 -10.64
N ASP A 162 10.06 -8.23 -9.32
CA ASP A 162 10.29 -9.48 -8.60
C ASP A 162 8.98 -10.02 -8.01
N VAL A 163 9.02 -11.26 -7.49
CA VAL A 163 7.87 -11.91 -6.84
C VAL A 163 7.30 -11.08 -5.69
N HIS A 164 8.14 -10.42 -4.89
CA HIS A 164 7.70 -9.61 -3.75
C HIS A 164 7.02 -8.31 -4.17
N GLY A 165 7.48 -7.69 -5.25
CA GLY A 165 6.84 -6.54 -5.88
C GLY A 165 5.49 -6.91 -6.48
N ALA A 166 5.39 -8.06 -7.15
CA ALA A 166 4.13 -8.59 -7.65
C ALA A 166 3.14 -8.89 -6.51
N GLU A 167 3.61 -9.51 -5.43
CA GLU A 167 2.83 -9.78 -4.20
C GLU A 167 2.33 -8.48 -3.55
N LEU A 168 3.20 -7.48 -3.38
CA LEU A 168 2.83 -6.17 -2.84
C LEU A 168 1.73 -5.51 -3.67
N ALA A 169 1.90 -5.48 -5.00
CA ALA A 169 0.92 -4.86 -5.89
C ALA A 169 -0.42 -5.62 -5.89
N ALA A 170 -0.40 -6.95 -5.87
CA ALA A 170 -1.61 -7.76 -5.71
C ALA A 170 -2.30 -7.51 -4.35
N GLY A 171 -1.53 -7.38 -3.28
CA GLY A 171 -2.01 -7.04 -1.94
C GLY A 171 -2.66 -5.65 -1.89
N LEU A 172 -2.06 -4.66 -2.54
CA LEU A 172 -2.62 -3.30 -2.67
C LEU A 172 -3.95 -3.30 -3.43
N ILE A 173 -4.03 -4.02 -4.56
CA ILE A 173 -5.28 -4.15 -5.33
C ILE A 173 -6.38 -4.82 -4.50
N THR A 174 -6.04 -5.93 -3.82
CA THR A 174 -6.98 -6.68 -2.99
C THR A 174 -7.47 -5.81 -1.84
N THR A 175 -6.56 -5.12 -1.15
CA THR A 175 -6.85 -4.23 -0.03
C THR A 175 -7.73 -3.05 -0.44
N ALA A 176 -7.42 -2.40 -1.56
CA ALA A 176 -8.25 -1.34 -2.12
C ALA A 176 -9.66 -1.83 -2.43
N THR A 177 -9.80 -3.04 -2.97
CA THR A 177 -11.09 -3.65 -3.29
C THR A 177 -11.92 -3.88 -2.02
N VAL A 178 -11.36 -4.56 -1.03
CA VAL A 178 -12.10 -4.88 0.21
C VAL A 178 -12.43 -3.63 1.03
N LEU A 179 -11.53 -2.65 1.09
CA LEU A 179 -11.82 -1.36 1.76
C LEU A 179 -12.97 -0.63 1.06
N ARG A 180 -12.93 -0.52 -0.26
CA ARG A 180 -14.01 0.13 -1.03
C ARG A 180 -15.36 -0.55 -0.82
N ASN A 181 -15.38 -1.88 -0.70
CA ASN A 181 -16.61 -2.63 -0.48
C ASN A 181 -17.20 -2.42 0.94
N GLU A 182 -16.36 -2.08 1.91
CA GLU A 182 -16.80 -1.75 3.28
C GLU A 182 -17.16 -0.27 3.44
N MET A 183 -16.72 0.60 2.52
CA MET A 183 -17.12 2.01 2.48
C MET A 183 -18.55 2.13 1.96
N GLY A 184 -19.40 2.89 2.67
CA GLY A 184 -20.78 3.12 2.23
C GLY A 184 -20.89 3.96 0.95
N ASP A 185 -19.95 4.89 0.74
CA ASP A 185 -19.83 5.72 -0.47
C ASP A 185 -18.34 5.89 -0.82
N PRO A 186 -17.74 4.92 -1.54
CA PRO A 186 -16.31 4.99 -1.86
C PRO A 186 -16.03 6.08 -2.91
N PRO A 187 -14.90 6.81 -2.80
CA PRO A 187 -14.53 7.80 -3.81
C PRO A 187 -14.32 7.16 -5.19
N PRO A 188 -14.46 7.94 -6.27
CA PRO A 188 -14.20 7.45 -7.62
C PRO A 188 -12.74 6.98 -7.76
N LEU A 189 -12.53 5.98 -8.63
CA LEU A 189 -11.19 5.47 -8.90
C LEU A 189 -10.27 6.59 -9.43
N PRO A 190 -9.05 6.76 -8.84
CA PRO A 190 -8.12 7.80 -9.28
C PRO A 190 -7.78 7.70 -10.78
N PRO A 191 -7.50 8.83 -11.46
CA PRO A 191 -7.05 8.84 -12.86
C PRO A 191 -5.94 7.82 -13.19
N PRO A 192 -4.85 7.68 -12.41
CA PRO A 192 -3.79 6.72 -12.72
C PRO A 192 -4.27 5.26 -12.69
N VAL A 193 -5.15 4.90 -11.75
CA VAL A 193 -5.73 3.56 -11.64
C VAL A 193 -6.60 3.25 -12.85
N ARG A 194 -7.48 4.20 -13.24
CA ARG A 194 -8.31 4.06 -14.44
C ARG A 194 -7.47 3.96 -15.72
N GLU A 195 -6.36 4.69 -15.80
CA GLU A 195 -5.41 4.55 -16.91
C GLU A 195 -4.80 3.15 -16.94
N GLN A 196 -4.31 2.65 -15.81
CA GLN A 196 -3.70 1.33 -15.71
C GLN A 196 -4.67 0.21 -16.06
N MET A 197 -5.94 0.31 -15.65
CA MET A 197 -6.99 -0.65 -15.99
C MET A 197 -7.27 -0.76 -17.49
N ARG A 198 -6.97 0.28 -18.28
CA ARG A 198 -7.09 0.25 -19.75
C ARG A 198 -5.89 -0.43 -20.43
N SER A 199 -4.80 -0.64 -19.70
CA SER A 199 -3.61 -1.33 -20.21
C SER A 199 -3.82 -2.84 -20.23
N ASN A 200 -3.33 -3.47 -21.31
CA ASN A 200 -3.19 -4.93 -21.41
C ASN A 200 -1.73 -5.38 -21.29
N ALA A 201 -0.82 -4.49 -20.88
CA ALA A 201 0.60 -4.83 -20.74
C ALA A 201 0.82 -5.82 -19.59
N SER A 202 1.53 -6.91 -19.89
CA SER A 202 2.07 -7.82 -18.89
C SER A 202 3.51 -7.44 -18.54
N VAL A 203 3.93 -7.76 -17.33
CA VAL A 203 5.30 -7.67 -16.84
C VAL A 203 5.83 -9.07 -16.55
N ASP A 204 7.09 -9.34 -16.91
CA ASP A 204 7.75 -10.59 -16.53
C ASP A 204 8.19 -10.51 -15.05
N VAL A 205 7.90 -11.54 -14.28
CA VAL A 205 8.18 -11.60 -12.83
C VAL A 205 9.41 -12.45 -12.58
N LEU A 206 10.45 -11.86 -11.99
CA LEU A 206 11.67 -12.54 -11.56
C LEU A 206 11.49 -13.14 -10.16
N ASP A 207 11.87 -14.40 -9.97
CA ASP A 207 12.14 -14.93 -8.64
C ASP A 207 13.63 -14.71 -8.29
N PRO A 208 13.96 -13.86 -7.31
CA PRO A 208 15.33 -13.59 -6.92
C PRO A 208 16.01 -14.81 -6.28
N ALA A 209 15.27 -15.73 -5.66
CA ALA A 209 15.83 -16.91 -5.00
C ALA A 209 16.44 -17.90 -5.99
N ILE A 210 15.90 -17.96 -7.22
CA ILE A 210 16.39 -18.84 -8.30
C ILE A 210 16.94 -18.06 -9.49
N SER A 211 16.91 -16.72 -9.45
CA SER A 211 17.38 -15.80 -10.50
C SER A 211 16.78 -16.10 -11.89
N ARG A 212 15.47 -16.40 -11.95
CA ARG A 212 14.76 -16.74 -13.19
C ARG A 212 13.38 -16.12 -13.25
N PHE A 213 12.90 -15.83 -14.45
CA PHE A 213 11.52 -15.42 -14.66
C PHE A 213 10.59 -16.62 -14.41
N VAL A 214 9.61 -16.43 -13.52
CA VAL A 214 8.67 -17.48 -13.07
C VAL A 214 7.27 -17.31 -13.67
N GLY A 215 7.01 -16.20 -14.35
CA GLY A 215 5.75 -15.99 -15.04
C GLY A 215 5.56 -14.57 -15.54
N GLN A 216 4.36 -14.31 -16.05
CA GLN A 216 3.90 -12.99 -16.47
C GLN A 216 2.71 -12.56 -15.63
N TRP A 217 2.68 -11.28 -15.27
CA TRP A 217 1.59 -10.68 -14.50
C TRP A 217 1.03 -9.46 -15.22
N ASN A 218 -0.29 -9.30 -15.23
CA ASN A 218 -0.95 -8.16 -15.87
C ASN A 218 -1.73 -7.33 -14.81
N PRO A 219 -1.12 -6.24 -14.30
CA PRO A 219 -1.75 -5.43 -13.26
C PRO A 219 -3.07 -4.80 -13.73
N GLY A 220 -3.16 -4.38 -15.00
CA GLY A 220 -4.37 -3.74 -15.53
C GLY A 220 -5.56 -4.69 -15.64
N LYS A 221 -5.30 -5.96 -15.99
CA LYS A 221 -6.31 -7.02 -15.95
C LYS A 221 -6.75 -7.29 -14.51
N GLN A 222 -5.83 -7.51 -13.58
CA GLN A 222 -6.18 -7.79 -12.19
C GLN A 222 -6.97 -6.64 -11.55
N MET A 223 -6.57 -5.37 -11.78
CA MET A 223 -7.34 -4.22 -11.30
C MET A 223 -8.77 -4.19 -11.85
N ARG A 224 -8.99 -4.54 -13.12
CA ARG A 224 -10.36 -4.63 -13.68
C ARG A 224 -11.17 -5.73 -13.01
N GLU A 225 -10.57 -6.90 -12.82
CA GLU A 225 -11.24 -8.06 -12.21
C GLU A 225 -11.55 -7.83 -10.73
N SER A 226 -10.76 -7.02 -10.01
CA SER A 226 -11.00 -6.75 -8.59
C SER A 226 -11.82 -5.48 -8.32
N LEU A 227 -11.54 -4.37 -9.00
CA LEU A 227 -12.13 -3.05 -8.64
C LEU A 227 -13.46 -2.74 -9.34
N LEU A 228 -13.85 -3.55 -10.34
CA LEU A 228 -15.11 -3.42 -11.08
C LEU A 228 -16.07 -4.61 -10.87
N ALA A 229 -15.67 -5.59 -10.05
CA ALA A 229 -16.48 -6.76 -9.75
C ALA A 229 -17.61 -6.45 -8.76
#